data_AF-A0A7X1TI05-F1
#
_entry.id   AF-A0A7X1TI05-F1
#
_cell.length_a   1.000
_cell.length_b   1.000
_cell.length_c   1.000
_cell.angle_alpha   90.00
_cell.angle_beta   90.00
_cell.angle_gamma   90.00
#
_symmetry.space_group_name_H-M   'P 1'
#
loop_
_entity.id
_entity.type
_entity.pdbx_description
1 polymer ?
#
loop_
_entity_poly.entity_id
_entity_poly.type
_entity_poly.pdbx_seq_one_letter_code
_entity_poly.pdbx_strand_id
1 'polypeptide(L)'
;MTLSWGLLGPGELAAERRVRTLGVSASVRHFNELAVPGLGGVWFGKQVMLATLGVMVAQGAREYQRQVNNIETANAIEALACWLGFERSRWQAVPRLRGVNKMRGVTKEKLTFRRLREQKFYVTQPMRMSTVEALPALGLVDANGTRFNTFACSEAGQAFIEAACAHARPKNRTVADHLIGWTGDGSSIGSLDTLGIALMPTLPLPERARALLTERLRSRGRNESANIQKRRCEALDWVEAIRLRPSVLIGWDDRPYEIESDAHWNDLRAGAFFTLARDAAIDVLDALEAQIGKNEKSGNGKALSLRDVLPGGIRPKLDALRGAAQRFHDEKRTESEANHFCDDCLLPDDKRLLRELVKRDGRVLRLRGDDVVPGSAYQGREQREAGPARNEGDGESAAPDTSIDWPVGLSFRVRNLFLLNADLHGDLERWLNRENAVTPMSESELEEAV
;
A
#
# COMPACT_ATOMS: atom_id res chain seq x y z
N MET A 1 31.53 51.12 -1.09
CA MET A 1 30.87 49.90 -1.57
C MET A 1 30.57 49.02 -0.37
N THR A 2 29.32 48.98 0.05
CA THR A 2 28.85 48.25 1.24
C THR A 2 28.43 46.85 0.80
N LEU A 3 29.19 45.82 1.22
CA LEU A 3 28.83 44.42 1.03
C LEU A 3 27.77 44.05 2.07
N SER A 4 26.52 43.98 1.65
CA SER A 4 25.42 43.41 2.42
C SER A 4 25.52 41.88 2.34
N TRP A 5 26.01 41.25 3.40
CA TRP A 5 25.85 39.82 3.60
C TRP A 5 24.37 39.55 3.90
N GLY A 6 23.65 39.01 2.91
CA GLY A 6 22.30 38.52 3.10
C GLY A 6 22.32 37.37 4.11
N LEU A 7 21.56 37.52 5.20
CA LEU A 7 21.18 36.42 6.07
C LEU A 7 20.47 35.36 5.22
N LEU A 8 21.11 34.20 5.06
CA LEU A 8 20.42 33.00 4.60
C LEU A 8 19.24 32.79 5.55
N GLY A 9 18.02 32.93 5.04
CA GLY A 9 16.81 32.56 5.79
C GLY A 9 16.92 31.10 6.24
N PRO A 10 16.22 30.69 7.32
CA PRO A 10 16.28 29.32 7.80
C PRO A 10 15.85 28.38 6.67
N GLY A 11 16.83 27.74 6.03
CA GLY A 11 16.56 26.65 5.12
C GLY A 11 16.02 25.52 5.96
N GLU A 12 14.71 25.28 5.89
CA GLU A 12 14.14 24.02 6.35
C GLU A 12 14.79 22.92 5.50
N LEU A 13 15.80 22.26 6.04
CA LEU A 13 16.27 20.99 5.51
C LEU A 13 15.05 20.09 5.49
N ALA A 14 14.67 19.61 4.30
CA ALA A 14 13.57 18.68 4.16
C ALA A 14 13.80 17.52 5.14
N ALA A 15 12.85 17.31 6.05
CA ALA A 15 12.94 16.21 7.00
C ALA A 15 13.18 14.90 6.23
N GLU A 16 14.37 14.32 6.37
CA GLU A 16 14.70 13.07 5.71
C GLU A 16 13.80 11.97 6.25
N ARG A 17 13.20 11.19 5.34
CA ARG A 17 12.28 10.12 5.72
C ARG A 17 13.04 9.02 6.48
N ARG A 18 12.50 8.61 7.62
CA ARG A 18 13.09 7.64 8.56
C ARG A 18 13.06 6.16 8.09
N VAL A 19 12.55 5.87 6.90
CA VAL A 19 12.39 4.48 6.40
C VAL A 19 13.75 3.80 6.22
N ARG A 20 13.97 2.70 6.96
CA ARG A 20 15.14 1.82 6.83
C ARG A 20 14.92 0.80 5.72
N THR A 21 15.44 1.09 4.53
CA THR A 21 15.33 0.17 3.38
C THR A 21 16.33 -0.98 3.43
N LEU A 22 17.40 -0.86 4.24
CA LEU A 22 18.51 -1.81 4.40
C LEU A 22 19.18 -2.28 3.10
N GLY A 23 18.89 -1.63 1.98
CA GLY A 23 19.34 -2.05 0.65
C GLY A 23 18.64 -3.30 0.11
N VAL A 24 17.47 -3.71 0.65
CA VAL A 24 16.77 -4.95 0.26
C VAL A 24 15.39 -4.73 -0.37
N SER A 25 15.10 -3.49 -0.77
CA SER A 25 13.80 -3.12 -1.32
C SER A 25 13.45 -3.88 -2.61
N ALA A 26 14.44 -4.30 -3.40
CA ALA A 26 14.20 -5.04 -4.63
C ALA A 26 13.81 -6.49 -4.32
N SER A 27 14.52 -7.17 -3.41
CA SER A 27 14.15 -8.50 -2.91
C SER A 27 12.75 -8.52 -2.30
N VAL A 28 12.42 -7.53 -1.46
CA VAL A 28 11.06 -7.41 -0.87
C VAL A 28 10.02 -7.29 -1.97
N ARG A 29 10.26 -6.46 -3.00
CA ARG A 29 9.32 -6.29 -4.11
C ARG A 29 9.20 -7.58 -4.93
N HIS A 30 10.32 -8.28 -5.15
CA HIS A 30 10.38 -9.56 -5.86
C HIS A 30 9.52 -10.63 -5.17
N PHE A 31 9.72 -10.88 -3.87
CA PHE A 31 8.93 -11.88 -3.14
C PHE A 31 7.45 -11.52 -3.03
N ASN A 32 7.13 -10.23 -2.85
CA ASN A 32 5.73 -9.78 -2.91
C ASN A 32 5.11 -10.07 -4.29
N GLU A 33 5.87 -9.88 -5.36
CA GLU A 33 5.39 -10.13 -6.72
C GLU A 33 5.30 -11.62 -7.06
N LEU A 34 6.10 -12.47 -6.41
CA LEU A 34 5.94 -13.94 -6.48
C LEU A 34 4.73 -14.44 -5.70
N ALA A 35 4.32 -13.73 -4.64
CA ALA A 35 3.23 -14.11 -3.75
C ALA A 35 1.85 -13.85 -4.36
N VAL A 36 1.60 -12.63 -4.85
CA VAL A 36 0.35 -12.29 -5.57
C VAL A 36 0.70 -11.41 -6.75
N PRO A 37 0.86 -12.03 -7.93
CA PRO A 37 1.37 -11.31 -9.08
C PRO A 37 0.42 -10.25 -9.64
N GLY A 38 0.97 -9.07 -9.89
CA GLY A 38 0.36 -7.99 -10.67
C GLY A 38 -0.69 -7.18 -9.92
N LEU A 39 -0.93 -7.36 -8.62
CA LEU A 39 -1.97 -6.62 -7.89
C LEU A 39 -1.47 -5.40 -7.10
N GLY A 40 -0.15 -5.25 -6.95
CA GLY A 40 0.42 -4.15 -6.19
C GLY A 40 -0.11 -4.10 -4.75
N GLY A 41 -0.71 -2.97 -4.38
CA GLY A 41 -1.28 -2.75 -3.05
C GLY A 41 -2.80 -2.76 -3.01
N VAL A 42 -3.47 -3.24 -4.06
CA VAL A 42 -4.94 -3.23 -4.14
C VAL A 42 -5.54 -4.17 -3.12
N TRP A 43 -6.52 -3.69 -2.35
CA TRP A 43 -7.23 -4.48 -1.34
C TRP A 43 -8.75 -4.33 -1.36
N PHE A 44 -9.32 -3.45 -2.22
CA PHE A 44 -10.76 -3.40 -2.48
C PHE A 44 -11.04 -2.86 -3.89
N GLY A 45 -12.21 -3.20 -4.45
CA GLY A 45 -12.54 -2.98 -5.85
C GLY A 45 -12.70 -1.51 -6.25
N LYS A 46 -13.21 -0.65 -5.36
CA LYS A 46 -13.34 0.80 -5.65
C LYS A 46 -11.98 1.47 -5.91
N GLN A 47 -10.86 0.97 -5.37
CA GLN A 47 -9.52 1.50 -5.71
C GLN A 47 -9.23 1.34 -7.20
N VAL A 48 -9.49 0.14 -7.73
CA VAL A 48 -9.30 -0.19 -9.14
C VAL A 48 -10.25 0.65 -10.00
N MET A 49 -11.53 0.71 -9.61
CA MET A 49 -12.56 1.47 -10.32
C MET A 49 -12.23 2.95 -10.42
N LEU A 50 -11.88 3.61 -9.31
CA LEU A 50 -11.57 5.05 -9.31
C LEU A 50 -10.32 5.37 -10.16
N ALA A 51 -9.31 4.51 -10.12
CA ALA A 51 -8.10 4.69 -10.92
C ALA A 51 -8.36 4.49 -12.42
N THR A 52 -9.10 3.45 -12.81
CA THR A 52 -9.50 3.22 -14.21
C THR A 52 -10.39 4.35 -14.72
N LEU A 53 -11.36 4.81 -13.91
CA LEU A 53 -12.22 5.95 -14.24
C LEU A 53 -11.39 7.22 -14.46
N GLY A 54 -10.36 7.45 -13.64
CA GLY A 54 -9.44 8.57 -13.80
C GLY A 54 -8.67 8.56 -15.12
N VAL A 55 -8.24 7.37 -15.59
CA VAL A 55 -7.61 7.22 -16.91
C VAL A 55 -8.61 7.49 -18.03
N MET A 56 -9.81 6.90 -17.96
CA MET A 56 -10.88 7.09 -18.95
C MET A 56 -11.30 8.57 -19.08
N VAL A 57 -11.54 9.25 -17.95
CA VAL A 57 -11.93 10.67 -17.93
C VAL A 57 -10.80 11.55 -18.46
N ALA A 58 -9.53 11.25 -18.14
CA ALA A 58 -8.39 12.01 -18.66
C ALA A 58 -8.22 11.85 -20.17
N GLN A 59 -8.54 10.68 -20.74
CA GLN A 59 -8.56 10.49 -22.19
C GLN A 59 -9.70 11.29 -22.84
N GLY A 60 -10.94 11.13 -22.36
CA GLY A 60 -12.08 11.87 -22.89
C GLY A 60 -11.89 13.40 -22.78
N ALA A 61 -11.35 13.89 -21.67
CA ALA A 61 -11.03 15.32 -21.52
C ALA A 61 -9.98 15.82 -22.54
N ARG A 62 -9.00 14.99 -22.89
CA ARG A 62 -7.99 15.32 -23.92
C ARG A 62 -8.58 15.34 -25.34
N GLU A 63 -9.61 14.53 -25.62
CA GLU A 63 -10.36 14.60 -26.88
C GLU A 63 -11.07 15.96 -27.03
N TYR A 64 -11.53 16.56 -25.94
CA TYR A 64 -12.00 17.95 -25.88
C TYR A 64 -10.87 19.00 -25.75
N GLN A 65 -9.63 18.64 -26.12
CA GLN A 65 -8.43 19.50 -26.12
C GLN A 65 -8.06 20.09 -24.74
N ARG A 66 -8.49 19.47 -23.64
CA ARG A 66 -8.17 19.95 -22.29
C ARG A 66 -6.78 19.49 -21.83
N GLN A 67 -6.07 20.38 -21.16
CA GLN A 67 -4.73 20.13 -20.63
C GLN A 67 -4.80 19.47 -19.25
N VAL A 68 -5.02 18.15 -19.27
CA VAL A 68 -5.07 17.30 -18.07
C VAL A 68 -4.21 16.05 -18.27
N ASN A 69 -3.66 15.52 -17.18
CA ASN A 69 -3.00 14.21 -17.19
C ASN A 69 -3.73 13.20 -16.32
N ASN A 70 -3.39 11.91 -16.49
CA ASN A 70 -4.05 10.81 -15.78
C ASN A 70 -3.89 10.94 -14.27
N ILE A 71 -2.70 11.30 -13.79
CA ILE A 71 -2.41 11.42 -12.35
C ILE A 71 -3.29 12.48 -11.69
N GLU A 72 -3.37 13.67 -12.27
CA GLU A 72 -4.17 14.78 -11.76
C GLU A 72 -5.66 14.45 -11.77
N THR A 73 -6.13 13.81 -12.85
CA THR A 73 -7.53 13.46 -13.02
C THR A 73 -7.95 12.36 -12.04
N ALA A 74 -7.16 11.29 -11.93
CA ALA A 74 -7.39 10.23 -10.96
C ALA A 74 -7.35 10.76 -9.52
N ASN A 75 -6.38 11.62 -9.19
CA ASN A 75 -6.30 12.24 -7.86
C ASN A 75 -7.53 13.10 -7.56
N ALA A 76 -8.01 13.89 -8.52
CA ALA A 76 -9.17 14.75 -8.32
C ALA A 76 -10.45 13.93 -8.10
N ILE A 77 -10.64 12.86 -8.87
CA ILE A 77 -11.80 11.95 -8.73
C ILE A 77 -11.71 11.18 -7.40
N GLU A 78 -10.53 10.68 -7.05
CA GLU A 78 -10.30 10.00 -5.77
C GLU A 78 -10.55 10.93 -4.58
N ALA A 79 -10.08 12.19 -4.67
CA ALA A 79 -10.33 13.19 -3.63
C ALA A 79 -11.82 13.51 -3.49
N LEU A 80 -12.55 13.62 -4.60
CA LEU A 80 -14.01 13.80 -4.59
C LEU A 80 -14.71 12.61 -3.93
N ALA A 81 -14.33 11.39 -4.31
CA ALA A 81 -14.87 10.15 -3.76
C ALA A 81 -14.65 10.05 -2.24
N CYS A 82 -13.44 10.38 -1.76
CA CYS A 82 -13.12 10.44 -0.34
C CYS A 82 -13.89 11.53 0.39
N TRP A 83 -14.04 12.72 -0.20
CA TRP A 83 -14.82 13.81 0.39
C TRP A 83 -16.29 13.42 0.58
N LEU A 84 -16.91 12.79 -0.43
CA LEU A 84 -18.28 12.26 -0.35
C LEU A 84 -18.41 11.22 0.76
N GLY A 85 -17.43 10.32 0.87
CA GLY A 85 -17.38 9.33 1.95
C GLY A 85 -17.29 9.96 3.33
N PHE A 86 -16.46 11.00 3.51
CA PHE A 86 -16.36 11.71 4.80
C PHE A 86 -17.57 12.55 5.13
N GLU A 87 -18.21 13.17 4.13
CA GLU A 87 -19.48 13.87 4.35
C GLU A 87 -20.52 12.90 4.92
N ARG A 88 -20.65 11.70 4.31
CA ARG A 88 -21.56 10.65 4.78
C ARG A 88 -21.19 10.08 6.15
N SER A 89 -19.89 9.88 6.43
CA SER A 89 -19.41 9.34 7.71
C SER A 89 -19.27 10.38 8.82
N ARG A 90 -19.78 11.61 8.62
CA ARG A 90 -19.63 12.73 9.56
C ARG A 90 -18.18 12.98 9.97
N TRP A 91 -17.26 12.83 9.01
CA TRP A 91 -15.82 13.05 9.17
C TRP A 91 -15.14 12.11 10.19
N GLN A 92 -15.71 10.92 10.40
CA GLN A 92 -15.06 9.84 11.13
C GLN A 92 -13.96 9.21 10.26
N ALA A 93 -12.90 8.72 10.91
CA ALA A 93 -11.87 7.96 10.23
C ALA A 93 -12.45 6.62 9.75
N VAL A 94 -12.27 6.31 8.47
CA VAL A 94 -12.73 5.07 7.85
C VAL A 94 -11.57 4.52 7.04
N PRO A 95 -11.23 3.22 7.15
CA PRO A 95 -10.01 2.66 6.53
C PRO A 95 -9.89 2.88 5.00
N ARG A 96 -11.04 2.90 4.30
CA ARG A 96 -11.08 3.11 2.83
C ARG A 96 -10.98 4.57 2.40
N LEU A 97 -11.05 5.53 3.32
CA LEU A 97 -11.04 6.95 3.02
C LEU A 97 -9.69 7.59 3.40
N ARG A 98 -9.17 8.49 2.58
CA ARG A 98 -7.89 9.18 2.83
C ARG A 98 -8.06 10.69 2.89
N GLY A 99 -7.24 11.37 3.68
CA GLY A 99 -7.11 12.84 3.62
C GLY A 99 -8.10 13.64 4.47
N VAL A 100 -8.68 13.05 5.52
CA VAL A 100 -9.66 13.70 6.41
C VAL A 100 -9.23 15.10 6.87
N ASN A 101 -7.97 15.27 7.30
CA ASN A 101 -7.46 16.53 7.84
C ASN A 101 -7.43 17.66 6.80
N LYS A 102 -7.18 17.34 5.52
CA LYS A 102 -7.10 18.36 4.45
C LYS A 102 -8.47 18.73 3.88
N MET A 103 -9.43 17.81 3.95
CA MET A 103 -10.75 17.98 3.38
C MET A 103 -11.77 18.55 4.38
N ARG A 104 -11.54 18.42 5.69
CA ARG A 104 -12.44 18.91 6.73
C ARG A 104 -12.70 20.41 6.57
N GLY A 105 -13.97 20.79 6.51
CA GLY A 105 -14.39 22.18 6.35
C GLY A 105 -14.37 22.70 4.90
N VAL A 106 -14.05 21.87 3.91
CA VAL A 106 -14.24 22.21 2.48
C VAL A 106 -15.73 22.14 2.16
N THR A 107 -16.30 23.24 1.64
CA THR A 107 -17.72 23.33 1.26
C THR A 107 -17.98 22.79 -0.16
N LYS A 108 -19.24 22.48 -0.46
CA LYS A 108 -19.67 21.86 -1.74
C LYS A 108 -19.32 22.70 -2.96
N GLU A 109 -19.40 24.02 -2.84
CA GLU A 109 -19.11 24.99 -3.92
C GLU A 109 -17.63 24.98 -4.30
N LYS A 110 -16.76 24.54 -3.38
CA LYS A 110 -15.31 24.46 -3.57
C LYS A 110 -14.87 23.17 -4.25
N LEU A 111 -15.79 22.23 -4.55
CA LEU A 111 -15.49 20.97 -5.23
C LEU A 111 -15.35 21.16 -6.76
N THR A 112 -14.39 21.98 -7.15
CA THR A 112 -14.02 22.25 -8.55
C THR A 112 -12.83 21.39 -8.96
N PHE A 113 -12.76 20.98 -10.22
CA PHE A 113 -11.66 20.17 -10.73
C PHE A 113 -10.30 20.83 -10.51
N ARG A 114 -10.25 22.16 -10.77
CA ARG A 114 -9.04 22.98 -10.58
C ARG A 114 -8.48 22.86 -9.16
N ARG A 115 -9.34 22.84 -8.15
CA ARG A 115 -8.92 22.73 -6.75
C ARG A 115 -8.52 21.30 -6.40
N LEU A 116 -9.32 20.32 -6.80
CA LEU A 116 -9.13 18.92 -6.42
C LEU A 116 -7.92 18.27 -7.10
N ARG A 117 -7.48 18.76 -8.27
CA ARG A 117 -6.25 18.28 -8.93
C ARG A 117 -4.96 18.74 -8.26
N GLU A 118 -5.02 19.74 -7.37
CA GLU A 118 -3.81 20.30 -6.74
C GLU A 118 -3.19 19.29 -5.77
N GLN A 119 -1.86 19.10 -5.86
CA GLN A 119 -1.12 18.18 -4.98
C GLN A 119 -1.31 18.49 -3.49
N LYS A 120 -1.50 19.77 -3.13
CA LYS A 120 -1.70 20.20 -1.74
C LYS A 120 -3.08 19.90 -1.18
N PHE A 121 -4.11 19.79 -2.03
CA PHE A 121 -5.50 19.60 -1.61
C PHE A 121 -5.75 18.22 -1.01
N TYR A 122 -5.14 17.20 -1.62
CA TYR A 122 -5.34 15.81 -1.22
C TYR A 122 -4.11 15.23 -0.52
N VAL A 123 -3.98 13.90 -0.44
CA VAL A 123 -2.87 13.23 0.21
C VAL A 123 -1.65 13.13 -0.70
N THR A 124 -0.47 13.05 -0.08
CA THR A 124 0.79 12.76 -0.78
C THR A 124 0.77 11.36 -1.39
N GLN A 125 0.00 10.45 -0.80
CA GLN A 125 -0.11 9.06 -1.23
C GLN A 125 -1.56 8.63 -1.55
N PRO A 126 -2.05 8.94 -2.77
CA PRO A 126 -3.37 8.51 -3.23
C PRO A 126 -3.46 6.99 -3.46
N MET A 127 -4.68 6.45 -3.38
CA MET A 127 -5.02 5.04 -3.66
C MET A 127 -4.53 4.60 -5.05
N ARG A 128 -4.57 5.46 -6.08
CA ARG A 128 -4.06 5.10 -7.43
C ARG A 128 -2.62 4.57 -7.44
N MET A 129 -1.78 4.93 -6.46
CA MET A 129 -0.39 4.42 -6.43
C MET A 129 -0.32 2.94 -6.09
N SER A 130 -1.33 2.40 -5.41
CA SER A 130 -1.48 0.97 -5.19
C SER A 130 -1.92 0.21 -6.46
N THR A 131 -2.47 0.91 -7.46
CA THR A 131 -3.06 0.30 -8.66
C THR A 131 -2.14 0.33 -9.89
N VAL A 132 -0.93 0.89 -9.80
CA VAL A 132 -0.03 1.06 -10.96
C VAL A 132 0.33 -0.28 -11.60
N GLU A 133 0.53 -1.32 -10.79
CA GLU A 133 0.77 -2.70 -11.26
C GLU A 133 -0.55 -3.40 -11.62
N ALA A 134 -1.61 -3.15 -10.84
CA ALA A 134 -2.93 -3.77 -11.00
C ALA A 134 -3.62 -3.47 -12.32
N LEU A 135 -3.67 -2.20 -12.75
CA LEU A 135 -4.47 -1.85 -13.92
C LEU A 135 -3.97 -2.54 -15.19
N PRO A 136 -2.65 -2.53 -15.51
CA PRO A 136 -2.14 -3.24 -16.68
C PRO A 136 -2.24 -4.77 -16.53
N ALA A 137 -1.94 -5.31 -15.34
CA ALA A 137 -1.99 -6.76 -15.11
C ALA A 137 -3.40 -7.33 -15.30
N LEU A 138 -4.42 -6.61 -14.86
CA LEU A 138 -5.84 -6.96 -15.03
C LEU A 138 -6.38 -6.62 -16.43
N GLY A 139 -5.55 -6.04 -17.31
CA GLY A 139 -5.92 -5.65 -18.66
C GLY A 139 -6.96 -4.53 -18.73
N LEU A 140 -7.12 -3.74 -17.66
CA LEU A 140 -8.05 -2.60 -17.61
C LEU A 140 -7.50 -1.36 -18.31
N VAL A 141 -6.17 -1.32 -18.50
CA VAL A 141 -5.50 -0.29 -19.27
C VAL A 141 -4.46 -0.92 -20.20
N ASP A 142 -4.27 -0.30 -21.35
CA ASP A 142 -3.11 -0.48 -22.19
C ASP A 142 -1.97 0.42 -21.68
N ALA A 143 -0.80 -0.19 -21.43
CA ALA A 143 0.34 0.48 -20.83
C ALA A 143 1.57 0.41 -21.74
N ASN A 144 2.00 1.57 -22.24
CA ASN A 144 3.28 1.73 -22.91
C ASN A 144 4.36 2.09 -21.87
N GLY A 145 4.68 1.14 -20.99
CA GLY A 145 5.66 1.29 -19.89
C GLY A 145 5.03 1.30 -18.50
N THR A 146 5.81 1.69 -17.49
CA THR A 146 5.44 1.58 -16.05
C THR A 146 4.86 2.87 -15.45
N ARG A 147 4.70 3.94 -16.25
CA ARG A 147 4.26 5.25 -15.76
C ARG A 147 2.75 5.39 -15.90
N PHE A 148 2.06 5.71 -14.81
CA PHE A 148 0.60 5.90 -14.81
C PHE A 148 0.07 6.91 -15.86
N ASN A 149 0.84 7.96 -16.16
CA ASN A 149 0.47 8.96 -17.18
C ASN A 149 0.52 8.43 -18.63
N THR A 150 1.12 7.27 -18.88
CA THR A 150 1.14 6.65 -20.22
C THR A 150 0.03 5.62 -20.42
N PHE A 151 -0.81 5.40 -19.41
CA PHE A 151 -1.92 4.46 -19.50
C PHE A 151 -3.04 5.00 -20.39
N ALA A 152 -3.64 4.08 -21.14
CA ALA A 152 -4.86 4.28 -21.92
C ALA A 152 -5.91 3.26 -21.47
N CYS A 153 -7.16 3.68 -21.27
CA CYS A 153 -8.25 2.77 -20.93
C CYS A 153 -8.44 1.74 -22.04
N SER A 154 -8.50 0.46 -21.68
CA SER A 154 -8.79 -0.62 -22.62
C SER A 154 -10.31 -0.81 -22.77
N GLU A 155 -10.74 -1.62 -23.74
CA GLU A 155 -12.14 -2.02 -23.86
C GLU A 155 -12.68 -2.70 -22.58
N ALA A 156 -11.86 -3.56 -21.96
CA ALA A 156 -12.22 -4.19 -20.69
C ALA A 156 -12.32 -3.18 -19.54
N GLY A 157 -11.44 -2.18 -19.52
CA GLY A 157 -11.51 -1.05 -18.60
C GLY A 157 -12.81 -0.25 -18.77
N GLN A 158 -13.18 0.06 -20.01
CA GLN A 158 -14.40 0.77 -20.34
C GLN A 158 -15.64 -0.03 -19.90
N ALA A 159 -15.74 -1.30 -20.27
CA ALA A 159 -16.85 -2.18 -19.88
C ALA A 159 -16.97 -2.29 -18.35
N PHE A 160 -15.84 -2.34 -17.64
CA PHE A 160 -15.81 -2.34 -16.18
C PHE A 160 -16.35 -1.02 -15.58
N ILE A 161 -15.96 0.14 -16.12
CA ILE A 161 -16.46 1.43 -15.65
C ILE A 161 -17.94 1.63 -15.97
N GLU A 162 -18.39 1.21 -17.16
CA GLU A 162 -19.80 1.25 -17.55
C GLU A 162 -20.65 0.42 -16.58
N ALA A 163 -20.21 -0.81 -16.25
CA ALA A 163 -20.88 -1.64 -15.26
C ALA A 163 -20.84 -1.03 -13.85
N ALA A 164 -19.71 -0.45 -13.43
CA ALA A 164 -19.53 0.09 -12.08
C ALA A 164 -20.31 1.38 -11.83
N CYS A 165 -20.67 2.12 -12.90
CA CYS A 165 -21.39 3.38 -12.85
C CYS A 165 -22.80 3.29 -13.47
N ALA A 166 -23.28 2.09 -13.83
CA ALA A 166 -24.52 1.89 -14.57
C ALA A 166 -25.75 2.49 -13.87
N HIS A 167 -25.78 2.41 -12.54
CA HIS A 167 -26.88 2.85 -11.67
C HIS A 167 -26.88 4.36 -11.39
N ALA A 168 -25.87 5.12 -11.83
CA ALA A 168 -25.76 6.55 -11.56
C ALA A 168 -25.83 7.37 -12.86
N ARG A 169 -26.72 8.36 -12.88
CA ARG A 169 -26.94 9.26 -14.02
C ARG A 169 -26.96 10.74 -13.61
N PRO A 170 -25.82 11.32 -13.20
CA PRO A 170 -25.76 12.74 -12.84
C PRO A 170 -26.16 13.60 -14.04
N LYS A 171 -27.19 14.44 -13.87
CA LYS A 171 -27.77 15.28 -14.94
C LYS A 171 -28.12 14.50 -16.21
N ASN A 172 -28.64 13.28 -16.08
CA ASN A 172 -28.99 12.39 -17.21
C ASN A 172 -27.81 12.03 -18.13
N ARG A 173 -26.57 12.09 -17.62
CA ARG A 173 -25.35 11.68 -18.33
C ARG A 173 -24.74 10.46 -17.66
N THR A 174 -23.81 9.80 -18.35
CA THR A 174 -22.95 8.82 -17.67
C THR A 174 -22.07 9.54 -16.63
N VAL A 175 -21.62 8.82 -15.61
CA VAL A 175 -20.68 9.37 -14.62
C VAL A 175 -19.39 9.85 -15.30
N ALA A 176 -18.89 9.10 -16.30
CA ALA A 176 -17.70 9.49 -17.06
C ALA A 176 -17.92 10.81 -17.82
N ASP A 177 -19.01 10.98 -18.57
CA ASP A 177 -19.30 12.22 -19.31
C ASP A 177 -19.48 13.43 -18.40
N HIS A 178 -20.11 13.23 -17.25
CA HIS A 178 -20.30 14.27 -16.24
C HIS A 178 -18.95 14.71 -15.65
N LEU A 179 -18.07 13.76 -15.31
CA LEU A 179 -16.72 14.04 -14.84
C LEU A 179 -15.82 14.64 -15.93
N ILE A 180 -15.98 14.21 -17.18
CA ILE A 180 -15.33 14.85 -18.32
C ILE A 180 -15.76 16.30 -18.32
N GLY A 181 -17.05 16.64 -18.40
CA GLY A 181 -17.55 18.03 -18.34
C GLY A 181 -16.91 18.86 -17.23
N TRP A 182 -16.90 18.33 -16.01
CA TRP A 182 -16.31 18.97 -14.82
C TRP A 182 -14.84 19.36 -14.96
N THR A 183 -14.04 18.65 -15.77
CA THR A 183 -12.63 19.01 -16.00
C THR A 183 -12.46 20.37 -16.69
N GLY A 184 -13.48 20.89 -17.39
CA GLY A 184 -13.43 22.15 -18.13
C GLY A 184 -14.20 23.31 -17.51
N ASP A 185 -15.23 23.05 -16.70
CA ASP A 185 -16.26 24.05 -16.42
C ASP A 185 -15.89 25.07 -15.32
N GLY A 186 -14.78 24.86 -14.60
CA GLY A 186 -14.34 25.71 -13.48
C GLY A 186 -15.31 25.78 -12.28
N SER A 187 -16.52 25.25 -12.45
CA SER A 187 -17.62 25.22 -11.52
C SER A 187 -17.56 23.99 -10.62
N SER A 188 -18.36 24.01 -9.55
CA SER A 188 -18.54 22.87 -8.67
C SER A 188 -19.20 21.71 -9.42
N ILE A 189 -18.77 20.48 -9.14
CA ILE A 189 -19.24 19.26 -9.83
C ILE A 189 -20.78 19.07 -9.83
N GLY A 190 -21.47 19.48 -8.76
CA GLY A 190 -22.91 19.22 -8.56
C GLY A 190 -23.26 17.73 -8.52
N SER A 191 -24.56 17.40 -8.46
CA SER A 191 -25.08 16.01 -8.45
C SER A 191 -24.40 15.10 -7.42
N LEU A 192 -24.09 15.64 -6.23
CA LEU A 192 -23.24 14.97 -5.25
C LEU A 192 -23.86 13.67 -4.74
N ASP A 193 -25.17 13.61 -4.58
CA ASP A 193 -25.86 12.40 -4.10
C ASP A 193 -25.72 11.26 -5.12
N THR A 194 -26.03 11.52 -6.39
CA THR A 194 -25.87 10.55 -7.48
C THR A 194 -24.42 10.12 -7.68
N LEU A 195 -23.46 11.05 -7.55
CA LEU A 195 -22.03 10.73 -7.61
C LEU A 195 -21.58 9.94 -6.38
N GLY A 196 -22.16 10.19 -5.22
CA GLY A 196 -21.89 9.46 -3.98
C GLY A 196 -22.14 7.97 -4.18
N ILE A 197 -23.30 7.59 -4.72
CA ILE A 197 -23.69 6.20 -4.96
C ILE A 197 -22.71 5.49 -5.92
N ALA A 198 -22.12 6.21 -6.87
CA ALA A 198 -21.14 5.65 -7.80
C ALA A 198 -19.70 5.65 -7.27
N LEU A 199 -19.25 6.72 -6.63
CA LEU A 199 -17.82 6.97 -6.39
C LEU A 199 -17.35 6.63 -4.98
N MET A 200 -18.24 6.64 -3.97
CA MET A 200 -17.81 6.48 -2.58
C MET A 200 -17.01 5.18 -2.38
N PRO A 201 -15.78 5.24 -1.84
CA PRO A 201 -14.95 4.05 -1.61
C PRO A 201 -15.57 3.05 -0.63
N THR A 202 -16.50 3.53 0.21
CA THR A 202 -17.15 2.73 1.26
C THR A 202 -18.33 1.90 0.77
N LEU A 203 -18.85 2.19 -0.43
CA LEU A 203 -19.93 1.43 -1.02
C LEU A 203 -19.38 0.29 -1.87
N PRO A 204 -20.07 -0.87 -1.88
CA PRO A 204 -19.68 -1.99 -2.72
C PRO A 204 -19.77 -1.61 -4.21
N LEU A 205 -18.99 -2.32 -5.03
CA LEU A 205 -19.22 -2.31 -6.47
C LEU A 205 -20.54 -3.01 -6.80
N PRO A 206 -21.28 -2.57 -7.84
CA PRO A 206 -22.42 -3.31 -8.37
C PRO A 206 -22.03 -4.74 -8.76
N GLU A 207 -22.98 -5.68 -8.66
CA GLU A 207 -22.74 -7.11 -8.90
C GLU A 207 -22.04 -7.39 -10.24
N ARG A 208 -22.51 -6.77 -11.33
CA ARG A 208 -21.90 -6.91 -12.66
C ARG A 208 -20.44 -6.46 -12.68
N ALA A 209 -20.11 -5.36 -11.99
CA ALA A 209 -18.74 -4.87 -11.90
C ALA A 209 -17.85 -5.80 -11.07
N ARG A 210 -18.38 -6.38 -9.98
CA ARG A 210 -17.67 -7.40 -9.19
C ARG A 210 -17.38 -8.66 -10.02
N ALA A 211 -18.36 -9.11 -10.81
CA ALA A 211 -18.18 -10.25 -11.71
C ALA A 211 -17.09 -9.99 -12.76
N LEU A 212 -17.11 -8.81 -13.41
CA LEU A 212 -16.09 -8.43 -14.39
C LEU A 212 -14.69 -8.36 -13.75
N LEU A 213 -14.56 -7.77 -12.55
CA LEU A 213 -13.28 -7.69 -11.87
C LEU A 213 -12.77 -9.08 -11.43
N THR A 214 -13.66 -9.95 -10.98
CA THR A 214 -13.34 -11.37 -10.65
C THR A 214 -12.85 -12.11 -11.89
N GLU A 215 -13.51 -11.93 -13.03
CA GLU A 215 -13.08 -12.51 -14.30
C GLU A 215 -11.68 -12.01 -14.68
N ARG A 216 -11.40 -10.71 -14.53
CA ARG A 216 -10.07 -10.14 -14.81
C ARG A 216 -8.98 -10.67 -13.88
N LEU A 217 -9.29 -10.91 -12.61
CA LEU A 217 -8.36 -11.54 -11.66
C LEU A 217 -7.95 -12.95 -12.08
N ARG A 218 -8.88 -13.72 -12.66
CA ARG A 218 -8.63 -15.09 -13.13
C ARG A 218 -8.08 -15.14 -14.56
N SER A 219 -8.26 -14.08 -15.33
CA SER A 219 -7.82 -13.98 -16.72
C SER A 219 -6.34 -13.65 -16.85
N ARG A 220 -5.78 -14.00 -18.00
CA ARG A 220 -4.42 -13.65 -18.39
C ARG A 220 -4.37 -12.23 -18.98
N GLY A 221 -3.46 -11.39 -18.50
CA GLY A 221 -3.14 -10.12 -19.17
C GLY A 221 -2.46 -10.33 -20.52
N ARG A 222 -2.54 -9.36 -21.44
CA ARG A 222 -1.98 -9.49 -22.82
C ARG A 222 -0.50 -9.90 -22.85
N ASN A 223 0.31 -9.40 -21.91
CA ASN A 223 1.75 -9.65 -21.84
C ASN A 223 2.16 -10.51 -20.64
N GLU A 224 1.20 -11.16 -19.99
CA GLU A 224 1.44 -11.97 -18.81
C GLU A 224 1.84 -13.40 -19.19
N SER A 225 2.68 -14.07 -18.40
CA SER A 225 2.97 -15.50 -18.62
C SER A 225 1.91 -16.38 -17.97
N ALA A 226 1.70 -17.60 -18.49
CA ALA A 226 0.75 -18.55 -17.90
C ALA A 226 1.06 -18.87 -16.43
N ASN A 227 2.35 -18.87 -16.05
CA ASN A 227 2.78 -19.08 -14.65
C ASN A 227 2.32 -17.95 -13.72
N ILE A 228 2.41 -16.69 -14.17
CA ILE A 228 1.99 -15.53 -13.37
C ILE A 228 0.47 -15.56 -13.14
N GLN A 229 -0.30 -15.82 -14.20
CA GLN A 229 -1.75 -16.02 -14.09
C GLN A 229 -2.08 -17.16 -13.14
N LYS A 230 -1.41 -18.32 -13.28
CA LYS A 230 -1.63 -19.49 -12.43
C LYS A 230 -1.44 -19.15 -10.95
N ARG A 231 -0.33 -18.50 -10.61
CA ARG A 231 -0.04 -18.07 -9.22
C ARG A 231 -1.12 -17.15 -8.66
N ARG A 232 -1.59 -16.18 -9.45
CA ARG A 232 -2.70 -15.29 -9.03
C ARG A 232 -3.99 -16.07 -8.79
N CYS A 233 -4.32 -17.05 -9.64
CA CYS A 233 -5.49 -17.92 -9.44
C CYS A 233 -5.34 -18.80 -8.19
N GLU A 234 -4.21 -19.48 -8.01
CA GLU A 234 -3.92 -20.31 -6.82
C GLU A 234 -4.04 -19.48 -5.53
N ALA A 235 -3.48 -18.27 -5.51
CA ALA A 235 -3.61 -17.36 -4.36
C ALA A 235 -5.06 -16.92 -4.13
N LEU A 236 -5.83 -16.66 -5.19
CA LEU A 236 -7.23 -16.29 -5.10
C LEU A 236 -8.09 -17.43 -4.56
N ASP A 237 -7.88 -18.64 -5.06
CA ASP A 237 -8.58 -19.85 -4.61
C ASP A 237 -8.25 -20.14 -3.13
N TRP A 238 -6.99 -19.96 -2.73
CA TRP A 238 -6.58 -20.12 -1.34
C TRP A 238 -7.27 -19.11 -0.40
N VAL A 239 -7.28 -17.81 -0.72
CA VAL A 239 -7.97 -16.83 0.14
C VAL A 239 -9.49 -17.01 0.16
N GLU A 240 -10.08 -17.53 -0.92
CA GLU A 240 -11.49 -17.90 -0.96
C GLU A 240 -11.79 -19.08 -0.03
N ALA A 241 -10.94 -20.11 -0.04
CA ALA A 241 -11.06 -21.23 0.89
C ALA A 241 -10.98 -20.79 2.35
N ILE A 242 -10.09 -19.85 2.68
CA ILE A 242 -9.98 -19.24 4.01
C ILE A 242 -11.24 -18.45 4.36
N ARG A 243 -11.76 -17.63 3.43
CA ARG A 243 -12.99 -16.84 3.64
C ARG A 243 -14.18 -17.72 3.98
N LEU A 244 -14.32 -18.85 3.30
CA LEU A 244 -15.37 -19.84 3.54
C LEU A 244 -15.13 -20.64 4.82
N ARG A 245 -13.87 -20.86 5.22
CA ARG A 245 -13.47 -21.70 6.37
C ARG A 245 -12.33 -21.04 7.18
N PRO A 246 -12.62 -20.01 8.00
CA PRO A 246 -11.58 -19.20 8.66
C PRO A 246 -10.89 -19.85 9.86
N SER A 247 -11.38 -21.00 10.34
CA SER A 247 -10.92 -21.64 11.59
C SER A 247 -9.73 -22.60 11.44
N VAL A 248 -9.09 -22.64 10.27
CA VAL A 248 -7.97 -23.55 10.01
C VAL A 248 -6.67 -22.86 10.38
N LEU A 249 -5.90 -23.44 11.29
CA LEU A 249 -4.54 -22.98 11.57
C LEU A 249 -3.67 -23.27 10.34
N ILE A 250 -3.02 -22.23 9.81
CA ILE A 250 -2.23 -22.34 8.59
C ILE A 250 -0.74 -22.25 8.95
N GLY A 251 -0.04 -23.39 8.84
CA GLY A 251 1.41 -23.48 9.00
C GLY A 251 2.14 -23.44 7.66
N TRP A 252 3.44 -23.16 7.68
CA TRP A 252 4.28 -23.24 6.48
C TRP A 252 4.65 -24.68 6.08
N ASP A 253 4.49 -25.63 7.00
CA ASP A 253 4.77 -27.05 6.79
C ASP A 253 3.65 -27.76 6.03
N ASP A 254 2.42 -27.22 6.09
CA ASP A 254 1.24 -27.79 5.46
C ASP A 254 0.79 -26.91 4.28
N ARG A 255 1.14 -27.32 3.05
CA ARG A 255 0.71 -26.62 1.84
C ARG A 255 -0.81 -26.78 1.65
N PRO A 256 -1.58 -25.68 1.43
CA PRO A 256 -2.99 -25.77 1.10
C PRO A 256 -3.22 -26.45 -0.26
N TYR A 257 -4.36 -27.13 -0.40
CA TYR A 257 -4.73 -27.82 -1.64
C TYR A 257 -4.88 -26.85 -2.81
N GLU A 258 -5.36 -25.63 -2.54
CA GLU A 258 -5.62 -24.58 -3.52
C GLU A 258 -4.34 -24.01 -4.16
N ILE A 259 -3.17 -24.16 -3.52
CA ILE A 259 -1.87 -23.79 -4.11
C ILE A 259 -1.26 -25.04 -4.72
N GLU A 260 -1.63 -25.36 -5.96
CA GLU A 260 -1.18 -26.60 -6.63
C GLU A 260 0.34 -26.66 -6.83
N SER A 261 0.96 -25.52 -7.15
CA SER A 261 2.38 -25.43 -7.47
C SER A 261 3.24 -25.41 -6.21
N ASP A 262 4.06 -26.45 -6.02
CA ASP A 262 5.07 -26.47 -4.95
C ASP A 262 6.03 -25.29 -5.06
N ALA A 263 6.39 -24.88 -6.28
CA ALA A 263 7.24 -23.72 -6.50
C ALA A 263 6.60 -22.43 -5.96
N HIS A 264 5.30 -22.25 -6.13
CA HIS A 264 4.59 -21.09 -5.61
C HIS A 264 4.53 -21.08 -4.09
N TRP A 265 4.19 -22.21 -3.47
CA TRP A 265 4.19 -22.34 -2.00
C TRP A 265 5.57 -22.08 -1.39
N ASN A 266 6.59 -22.66 -2.01
CA ASN A 266 7.99 -22.49 -1.64
C ASN A 266 8.41 -21.02 -1.73
N ASP A 267 8.00 -20.27 -2.76
CA ASP A 267 8.30 -18.84 -2.87
C ASP A 267 7.55 -17.99 -1.84
N LEU A 268 6.29 -18.33 -1.53
CA LEU A 268 5.52 -17.70 -0.45
C LEU A 268 6.23 -17.88 0.90
N ARG A 269 6.67 -19.10 1.21
CA ARG A 269 7.39 -19.44 2.44
C ARG A 269 8.72 -18.70 2.53
N ALA A 270 9.51 -18.70 1.46
CA ALA A 270 10.79 -18.00 1.41
C ALA A 270 10.61 -16.48 1.57
N GLY A 271 9.62 -15.89 0.90
CA GLY A 271 9.29 -14.47 1.07
C GLY A 271 8.89 -14.12 2.51
N ALA A 272 8.20 -15.02 3.20
CA ALA A 272 7.85 -14.84 4.60
C ALA A 272 9.06 -14.89 5.52
N PHE A 273 9.94 -15.88 5.36
CA PHE A 273 11.17 -15.97 6.16
C PHE A 273 12.12 -14.80 5.89
N PHE A 274 12.21 -14.35 4.63
CA PHE A 274 12.97 -13.15 4.30
C PHE A 274 12.43 -11.90 5.00
N THR A 275 11.10 -11.73 5.00
CA THR A 275 10.44 -10.63 5.69
C THR A 275 10.73 -10.65 7.18
N LEU A 276 10.71 -11.83 7.82
CA LEU A 276 11.07 -11.98 9.24
C LEU A 276 12.54 -11.62 9.50
N ALA A 277 13.46 -12.00 8.62
CA ALA A 277 14.88 -11.64 8.75
C ALA A 277 15.08 -10.12 8.64
N ARG A 278 14.40 -9.48 7.68
CA ARG A 278 14.41 -8.01 7.54
C ARG A 278 13.86 -7.31 8.79
N ASP A 279 12.70 -7.74 9.27
CA ASP A 279 12.03 -7.11 10.40
C ASP A 279 12.85 -7.29 11.69
N ALA A 280 13.45 -8.47 11.90
CA ALA A 280 14.37 -8.70 13.00
C ALA A 280 15.63 -7.81 12.91
N ALA A 281 16.14 -7.51 11.71
CA ALA A 281 17.25 -6.58 11.53
C ALA A 281 16.86 -5.13 11.88
N ILE A 282 15.64 -4.72 11.53
CA ILE A 282 15.09 -3.42 11.94
C ILE A 282 14.97 -3.37 13.47
N ASP A 283 14.47 -4.42 14.12
CA ASP A 283 14.35 -4.51 15.57
C ASP A 283 15.70 -4.36 16.30
N VAL A 284 16.79 -4.91 15.73
CA VAL A 284 18.16 -4.75 16.23
C VAL A 284 18.59 -3.29 16.13
N LEU A 285 18.35 -2.63 14.99
CA LEU A 285 18.70 -1.22 14.79
C LEU A 285 17.87 -0.28 15.67
N ASP A 286 16.59 -0.58 15.90
CA ASP A 286 15.73 0.16 16.83
C ASP A 286 16.22 0.04 18.28
N ALA A 287 16.69 -1.15 18.68
CA ALA A 287 17.29 -1.34 20.00
C ALA A 287 18.61 -0.56 20.16
N LEU A 288 19.44 -0.50 19.10
CA LEU A 288 20.64 0.34 19.08
C LEU A 288 20.30 1.83 19.21
N GLU A 289 19.34 2.31 18.42
CA GLU A 289 18.89 3.71 18.48
C GLU A 289 18.36 4.07 19.87
N ALA A 290 17.55 3.19 20.45
CA ALA A 290 17.02 3.37 21.80
C ALA A 290 18.13 3.45 22.85
N GLN A 291 19.19 2.65 22.70
CA GLN A 291 20.32 2.68 23.61
C GLN A 291 21.11 3.99 23.49
N ILE A 292 21.36 4.48 22.28
CA ILE A 292 22.01 5.78 22.07
C ILE A 292 21.16 6.90 22.69
N GLY A 293 19.84 6.82 22.55
CA GLY A 293 18.92 7.78 23.19
C GLY A 293 18.95 7.73 24.71
N LYS A 294 19.13 6.56 25.32
CA LYS A 294 19.33 6.42 26.78
C LYS A 294 20.67 7.01 27.23
N ASN A 295 21.74 6.78 26.47
CA ASN A 295 23.06 7.33 26.77
C ASN A 295 23.04 8.87 26.71
N GLU A 296 22.38 9.43 25.70
CA GLU A 296 22.20 10.88 25.53
C GLU A 296 21.48 11.50 26.74
N LYS A 297 20.37 10.90 27.18
CA LYS A 297 19.61 11.37 28.35
C LYS A 297 20.40 11.26 29.66
N SER A 298 21.33 10.31 29.74
CA SER A 298 22.14 10.07 30.94
C SER A 298 23.45 10.86 30.93
N GLY A 299 23.72 11.68 29.91
CA GLY A 299 24.95 12.47 29.79
C GLY A 299 26.18 11.69 29.30
N ASN A 300 26.02 10.42 28.90
CA ASN A 300 27.11 9.51 28.48
C ASN A 300 27.51 9.67 27.00
N GLY A 301 27.06 10.75 26.34
CA GLY A 301 27.34 11.03 24.94
C GLY A 301 26.34 10.42 23.95
N LYS A 302 26.50 10.78 22.67
CA LYS A 302 25.62 10.39 21.55
C LYS A 302 26.25 9.34 20.64
N ALA A 303 27.08 8.46 21.18
CA ALA A 303 27.75 7.42 20.41
C ALA A 303 27.72 6.10 21.19
N LEU A 304 27.73 5.00 20.45
CA LEU A 304 27.92 3.66 21.00
C LEU A 304 29.12 3.03 20.30
N SER A 305 30.17 2.72 21.05
CA SER A 305 31.34 2.07 20.48
C SER A 305 31.11 0.57 20.34
N LEU A 306 31.36 0.03 19.15
CA LEU A 306 31.34 -1.43 18.93
C LEU A 306 32.55 -2.12 19.55
N ARG A 307 33.54 -1.37 20.06
CA ARG A 307 34.68 -1.94 20.80
C ARG A 307 34.29 -2.36 22.21
N ASP A 308 33.30 -1.70 22.79
CA ASP A 308 32.85 -1.97 24.15
C ASP A 308 31.99 -3.23 24.24
N VAL A 309 31.60 -3.58 25.46
CA VAL A 309 30.66 -4.68 25.72
C VAL A 309 29.29 -4.26 25.21
N LEU A 310 28.69 -5.12 24.38
CA LEU A 310 27.36 -4.86 23.84
C LEU A 310 26.30 -4.83 24.95
N PRO A 311 25.36 -3.86 24.92
CA PRO A 311 24.23 -3.82 25.83
C PRO A 311 23.44 -5.14 25.84
N GLY A 312 23.08 -5.62 27.03
CA GLY A 312 22.42 -6.93 27.20
C GLY A 312 21.11 -7.09 26.44
N GLY A 313 20.38 -6.01 26.16
CA GLY A 313 19.13 -6.05 25.39
C GLY A 313 19.29 -6.29 23.88
N ILE A 314 20.52 -6.17 23.34
CA ILE A 314 20.78 -6.32 21.90
C ILE A 314 21.02 -7.79 21.54
N ARG A 315 21.68 -8.55 22.42
CA ARG A 315 22.05 -9.94 22.14
C ARG A 315 20.86 -10.86 21.81
N PRO A 316 19.74 -10.84 22.56
CA PRO A 316 18.56 -11.63 22.19
C PRO A 316 17.98 -11.27 20.81
N LYS A 317 18.07 -10.00 20.40
CA LYS A 317 17.60 -9.55 19.08
C LYS A 317 18.54 -10.00 17.96
N LEU A 318 19.85 -10.06 18.22
CA LEU A 318 20.82 -10.65 17.30
C LEU A 318 20.58 -12.15 17.12
N ASP A 319 20.29 -12.87 18.19
CA ASP A 319 19.98 -14.30 18.12
C ASP A 319 18.68 -14.55 17.34
N ALA A 320 17.65 -13.72 17.55
CA ALA A 320 16.41 -13.78 16.78
C ALA A 320 16.64 -13.48 15.28
N LEU A 321 17.47 -12.47 14.96
CA LEU A 321 17.86 -12.16 13.59
C LEU A 321 18.59 -13.33 12.93
N ARG A 322 19.59 -13.91 13.58
CA ARG A 322 20.31 -15.08 13.05
C ARG A 322 19.38 -16.25 12.80
N GLY A 323 18.47 -16.52 13.75
CA GLY A 323 17.46 -17.57 13.58
C GLY A 323 16.55 -17.33 12.36
N ALA A 324 16.10 -16.10 12.16
CA ALA A 324 15.28 -15.73 10.99
C ALA A 324 16.06 -15.80 9.67
N ALA A 325 17.31 -15.29 9.66
CA ALA A 325 18.18 -15.35 8.49
C ALA A 325 18.54 -16.80 8.10
N GLN A 326 18.77 -17.68 9.10
CA GLN A 326 19.05 -19.09 8.86
C GLN A 326 17.87 -19.78 8.20
N ARG A 327 16.63 -19.53 8.67
CA ARG A 327 15.41 -20.08 8.06
C ARG A 327 15.28 -19.70 6.59
N PHE A 328 15.60 -18.46 6.22
CA PHE A 328 15.62 -18.05 4.82
C PHE A 328 16.76 -18.74 4.04
N HIS A 329 17.97 -18.81 4.60
CA HIS A 329 19.11 -19.44 3.95
C HIS A 329 18.84 -20.94 3.67
N ASP A 330 18.14 -21.63 4.56
CA ASP A 330 17.75 -23.04 4.40
C ASP A 330 16.78 -23.28 3.23
N GLU A 331 16.09 -22.23 2.75
CA GLU A 331 15.25 -22.29 1.55
C GLU A 331 16.04 -22.41 0.25
N LYS A 332 17.37 -22.18 0.27
CA LYS A 332 18.28 -22.31 -0.88
C LYS A 332 17.81 -21.57 -2.13
N ARG A 333 17.29 -20.36 -1.96
CA ARG A 333 16.85 -19.50 -3.08
C ARG A 333 18.03 -18.95 -3.85
N THR A 334 17.79 -18.57 -5.11
CA THR A 334 18.82 -18.02 -6.00
C THR A 334 18.85 -16.49 -6.03
N GLU A 335 18.09 -15.81 -5.15
CA GLU A 335 18.00 -14.36 -5.16
C GLU A 335 19.22 -13.74 -4.44
N SER A 336 20.08 -13.09 -5.23
CA SER A 336 21.40 -12.65 -4.78
C SER A 336 21.37 -11.57 -3.70
N GLU A 337 20.45 -10.61 -3.78
CA GLU A 337 20.38 -9.49 -2.82
C GLU A 337 19.94 -10.00 -1.44
N ALA A 338 18.92 -10.86 -1.39
CA ALA A 338 18.41 -11.47 -0.17
C ALA A 338 19.42 -12.43 0.46
N ASN A 339 20.09 -13.27 -0.35
CA ASN A 339 21.12 -14.17 0.13
C ASN A 339 22.28 -13.39 0.75
N HIS A 340 22.80 -12.38 0.05
CA HIS A 340 23.89 -11.55 0.58
C HIS A 340 23.50 -10.83 1.88
N PHE A 341 22.27 -10.33 1.98
CA PHE A 341 21.76 -9.75 3.22
C PHE A 341 21.69 -10.77 4.36
N CYS A 342 21.16 -11.96 4.10
CA CYS A 342 21.07 -13.01 5.11
C CYS A 342 22.45 -13.55 5.52
N ASP A 343 23.39 -13.65 4.59
CA ASP A 343 24.78 -14.04 4.87
C ASP A 343 25.46 -13.06 5.84
N ASP A 344 25.25 -11.75 5.65
CA ASP A 344 25.74 -10.73 6.60
C ASP A 344 25.08 -10.87 7.98
N CYS A 345 23.80 -11.23 8.02
CA CYS A 345 23.06 -11.47 9.27
C CYS A 345 23.49 -12.76 9.98
N LEU A 346 24.14 -13.70 9.27
CA LEU A 346 24.65 -14.95 9.80
C LEU A 346 26.10 -14.87 10.28
N LEU A 347 26.73 -13.69 10.22
CA LEU A 347 28.09 -13.51 10.72
C LEU A 347 28.20 -13.90 12.22
N PRO A 348 29.21 -14.72 12.59
CA PRO A 348 29.33 -15.24 13.95
C PRO A 348 29.78 -14.18 14.96
N ASP A 349 30.47 -13.14 14.49
CA ASP A 349 30.87 -12.00 15.32
C ASP A 349 29.76 -10.95 15.37
N ASP A 350 29.14 -10.78 16.55
CA ASP A 350 28.10 -9.78 16.82
C ASP A 350 28.51 -8.37 16.38
N LYS A 351 29.78 -7.99 16.60
CA LYS A 351 30.27 -6.64 16.30
C LYS A 351 30.38 -6.44 14.79
N ARG A 352 30.81 -7.46 14.06
CA ARG A 352 30.89 -7.44 12.60
C ARG A 352 29.51 -7.41 11.97
N LEU A 353 28.56 -8.21 12.48
CA LEU A 353 27.17 -8.20 12.07
C LEU A 353 26.55 -6.80 12.25
N LEU A 354 26.67 -6.21 13.45
CA LEU A 354 26.16 -4.87 13.73
C LEU A 354 26.78 -3.82 12.81
N ARG A 355 28.07 -3.94 12.50
CA ARG A 355 28.74 -3.06 11.55
C ARG A 355 28.07 -3.13 10.16
N GLU A 356 27.81 -4.32 9.63
CA GLU A 356 27.17 -4.46 8.31
C GLU A 356 25.72 -3.94 8.32
N LEU A 357 24.95 -4.17 9.38
CA LEU A 357 23.59 -3.61 9.51
C LEU A 357 23.59 -2.09 9.55
N VAL A 358 24.47 -1.46 10.34
CA VAL A 358 24.53 0.01 10.43
C VAL A 358 25.03 0.62 9.11
N LYS A 359 25.94 -0.05 8.38
CA LYS A 359 26.30 0.37 7.01
C LYS A 359 25.10 0.38 6.07
N ARG A 360 24.19 -0.59 6.21
CA ARG A 360 22.97 -0.72 5.38
C ARG A 360 21.89 0.29 5.75
N ASP A 361 21.79 0.69 7.01
CA ASP A 361 20.88 1.76 7.45
C ASP A 361 21.32 3.09 6.83
N GLY A 362 22.48 3.62 7.25
CA GLY A 362 23.08 4.85 6.73
C GLY A 362 22.27 6.15 6.95
N ARG A 363 20.98 6.06 7.33
CA ARG A 363 20.05 7.18 7.45
C ARG A 363 19.70 7.50 8.89
N VAL A 364 19.29 6.49 9.66
CA VAL A 364 18.91 6.67 11.07
C VAL A 364 20.13 6.48 11.96
N LEU A 365 20.91 5.45 11.70
CA LEU A 365 22.21 5.20 12.32
C LEU A 365 23.32 5.22 11.27
N ARG A 366 24.49 5.71 11.64
CA ARG A 366 25.69 5.73 10.79
C ARG A 366 26.90 5.23 11.55
N LEU A 367 27.88 4.70 10.82
CA LEU A 367 29.18 4.38 11.38
C LEU A 367 30.16 5.53 11.19
N ARG A 368 30.91 5.82 12.25
CA ARG A 368 32.10 6.67 12.23
C ARG A 368 33.26 5.89 12.85
N GLY A 369 34.06 5.22 12.02
CA GLY A 369 35.05 4.26 12.52
C GLY A 369 34.36 3.04 13.14
N ASP A 370 34.61 2.81 14.43
CA ASP A 370 33.96 1.74 15.21
C ASP A 370 32.78 2.22 16.05
N ASP A 371 32.42 3.51 15.95
CA ASP A 371 31.34 4.09 16.73
C ASP A 371 30.06 4.20 15.88
N VAL A 372 28.96 3.74 16.45
CA VAL A 372 27.60 3.97 15.93
C VAL A 372 27.11 5.31 16.44
N VAL A 373 26.75 6.19 15.50
CA VAL A 373 26.35 7.58 15.77
C VAL A 373 25.01 7.93 15.12
N PRO A 374 24.28 8.93 15.63
CA PRO A 374 23.07 9.47 15.04
C PRO A 374 23.22 9.85 13.56
N GLY A 375 22.30 9.33 12.76
CA GLY A 375 22.04 9.76 11.40
C GLY A 375 21.22 11.05 11.32
N SER A 376 20.91 11.47 10.10
CA SER A 376 20.04 12.62 9.81
C SER A 376 18.59 12.41 10.24
N ALA A 377 18.13 11.15 10.26
CA ALA A 377 16.77 10.78 10.63
C ALA A 377 16.62 10.21 12.06
N TYR A 378 17.64 10.37 12.90
CA TYR A 378 17.67 9.85 14.28
C TYR A 378 16.68 10.55 15.22
N GLN A 379 16.02 9.79 16.10
CA GLN A 379 15.07 10.32 17.09
C GLN A 379 15.35 9.84 18.53
N GLY A 380 16.21 8.84 18.72
CA GLY A 380 16.66 8.39 20.05
C GLY A 380 15.59 7.69 20.88
N ARG A 381 14.62 7.03 20.23
CA ARG A 381 13.59 6.22 20.89
C ARG A 381 13.43 4.90 20.15
N GLU A 382 13.22 3.81 20.92
CA GLU A 382 12.70 2.56 20.35
C GLU A 382 11.28 2.87 19.87
N GLN A 383 11.08 2.98 18.56
CA GLN A 383 9.75 2.87 18.02
C GLN A 383 9.57 1.43 17.61
N ARG A 384 8.57 0.75 18.21
CA ARG A 384 7.92 -0.36 17.51
C ARG A 384 7.34 0.27 16.25
N GLU A 385 8.01 0.10 15.10
CA GLU A 385 7.31 0.18 13.84
C GLU A 385 6.12 -0.77 13.96
N ALA A 386 4.91 -0.23 14.08
CA ALA A 386 3.73 -1.04 14.09
C ALA A 386 3.49 -1.50 12.64
N GLY A 387 4.22 -2.52 12.22
CA GLY A 387 4.31 -2.94 10.81
C GLY A 387 5.22 -2.02 9.98
N PRO A 388 5.63 -2.47 8.78
CA PRO A 388 6.61 -1.79 7.93
C PRO A 388 6.23 -0.33 7.83
N ALA A 389 7.10 0.57 8.30
CA ALA A 389 6.96 2.01 8.29
C ALA A 389 5.52 2.48 7.99
N ARG A 390 4.69 2.62 9.02
CA ARG A 390 3.40 3.34 8.95
C ARG A 390 3.66 4.75 8.41
N ASN A 391 3.67 4.86 7.10
CA ASN A 391 3.66 6.12 6.38
C ASN A 391 2.40 6.86 6.83
N GLU A 392 2.48 8.17 7.07
CA GLU A 392 1.31 9.07 7.03
C GLU A 392 0.73 9.17 5.60
N GLY A 393 0.68 8.05 4.87
CA GLY A 393 0.50 7.96 3.43
C GLY A 393 0.42 6.53 2.87
N ASP A 394 0.87 5.49 3.58
CA ASP A 394 0.40 4.13 3.29
C ASP A 394 -0.98 4.10 3.92
N GLY A 395 -1.96 4.66 3.21
CA GLY A 395 -3.32 4.66 3.69
C GLY A 395 -3.62 3.23 4.06
N GLU A 396 -4.00 3.08 5.32
CA GLU A 396 -4.07 1.84 6.05
C GLU A 396 -4.45 0.72 5.09
N SER A 397 -3.52 -0.20 4.81
CA SER A 397 -3.99 -1.54 4.51
C SER A 397 -4.79 -1.88 5.75
N ALA A 398 -6.11 -1.91 5.62
CA ALA A 398 -6.95 -2.34 6.72
C ALA A 398 -6.35 -3.68 7.16
N ALA A 399 -5.89 -3.75 8.41
CA ALA A 399 -5.49 -5.04 8.92
C ALA A 399 -6.74 -5.90 8.87
N PRO A 400 -6.73 -7.06 8.19
CA PRO A 400 -7.85 -7.98 8.27
C PRO A 400 -8.15 -8.27 9.74
N ASP A 401 -9.41 -8.52 10.05
CA ASP A 401 -9.85 -8.96 11.38
C ASP A 401 -8.87 -10.00 11.95
N THR A 402 -8.49 -9.84 13.22
CA THR A 402 -7.53 -10.70 13.92
C THR A 402 -8.04 -12.12 14.10
N SER A 403 -9.26 -12.43 13.66
CA SER A 403 -9.87 -13.76 13.69
C SER A 403 -9.18 -14.81 12.80
N ILE A 404 -8.33 -14.41 11.84
CA ILE A 404 -7.61 -15.34 10.96
C ILE A 404 -6.17 -15.50 11.42
N ASP A 405 -5.79 -16.73 11.76
CA ASP A 405 -4.43 -17.12 12.09
C ASP A 405 -3.58 -17.31 10.82
N TRP A 406 -3.10 -16.18 10.26
CA TRP A 406 -2.22 -16.20 9.11
C TRP A 406 -0.83 -16.79 9.43
N PRO A 407 -0.17 -17.48 8.49
CA PRO A 407 1.22 -17.88 8.64
C PRO A 407 2.12 -16.70 9.00
N VAL A 408 3.04 -16.93 9.91
CA VAL A 408 3.98 -15.89 10.38
C VAL A 408 4.83 -15.40 9.20
N GLY A 409 4.92 -14.08 9.06
CA GLY A 409 5.65 -13.43 7.97
C GLY A 409 4.93 -13.40 6.61
N LEU A 410 3.69 -13.91 6.50
CA LEU A 410 2.95 -13.92 5.23
C LEU A 410 2.91 -12.52 4.59
N SER A 411 3.18 -12.47 3.28
CA SER A 411 3.13 -11.24 2.50
C SER A 411 1.78 -10.51 2.69
N PHE A 412 1.86 -9.21 2.89
CA PHE A 412 0.67 -8.34 2.95
C PHE A 412 -0.16 -8.42 1.66
N ARG A 413 0.43 -8.79 0.52
CA ARG A 413 -0.32 -8.93 -0.74
C ARG A 413 -1.37 -10.04 -0.68
N VAL A 414 -1.09 -11.13 0.03
CA VAL A 414 -2.08 -12.21 0.24
C VAL A 414 -3.22 -11.71 1.13
N ARG A 415 -2.91 -10.95 2.18
CA ARG A 415 -3.92 -10.32 3.05
C ARG A 415 -4.79 -9.31 2.28
N ASN A 416 -4.17 -8.50 1.43
CA ASN A 416 -4.87 -7.57 0.56
C ASN A 416 -5.76 -8.31 -0.46
N LEU A 417 -5.28 -9.41 -1.02
CA LEU A 417 -6.07 -10.26 -1.92
C LEU A 417 -7.28 -10.86 -1.19
N PHE A 418 -7.12 -11.28 0.07
CA PHE A 418 -8.23 -11.74 0.90
C PHE A 418 -9.31 -10.66 1.08
N LEU A 419 -8.92 -9.42 1.42
CA LEU A 419 -9.86 -8.31 1.55
C LEU A 419 -10.52 -7.94 0.22
N LEU A 420 -9.75 -7.96 -0.88
CA LEU A 420 -10.31 -7.73 -2.21
C LEU A 420 -11.33 -8.81 -2.56
N ASN A 421 -11.01 -10.07 -2.27
CA ASN A 421 -11.91 -11.19 -2.50
C ASN A 421 -13.20 -11.06 -1.67
N ALA A 422 -13.10 -10.62 -0.41
CA ALA A 422 -14.27 -10.31 0.41
C ALA A 422 -15.12 -9.15 -0.17
N ASP A 423 -14.49 -8.09 -0.65
CA ASP A 423 -15.18 -6.96 -1.30
C ASP A 423 -15.96 -7.41 -2.56
N LEU A 424 -15.37 -8.32 -3.34
CA LEU A 424 -15.99 -8.89 -4.53
C LEU A 424 -17.19 -9.80 -4.20
N HIS A 425 -17.25 -10.36 -2.99
CA HIS A 425 -18.41 -11.08 -2.47
C HIS A 425 -19.40 -10.19 -1.69
N GLY A 426 -19.04 -8.92 -1.44
CA GLY A 426 -19.86 -7.98 -0.68
C GLY A 426 -19.84 -8.18 0.83
N ASP A 427 -18.88 -8.95 1.36
CA ASP A 427 -18.75 -9.22 2.79
C ASP A 427 -17.55 -8.50 3.44
N LEU A 428 -16.90 -7.56 2.73
CA LEU A 428 -15.73 -6.82 3.24
C LEU A 428 -15.96 -6.18 4.63
N GLU A 429 -17.12 -5.58 4.90
CA GLU A 429 -17.40 -4.96 6.22
C GLU A 429 -17.28 -5.96 7.38
N ARG A 430 -17.56 -7.25 7.14
CA ARG A 430 -17.43 -8.29 8.16
C ARG A 430 -15.99 -8.49 8.59
N TRP A 431 -15.04 -8.22 7.69
CA TRP A 431 -13.62 -8.49 7.83
C TRP A 431 -12.79 -7.24 8.15
N LEU A 432 -13.41 -6.07 8.06
CA LEU A 432 -12.86 -4.82 8.58
C LEU A 432 -13.19 -4.76 10.08
N ASN A 433 -12.18 -4.61 10.93
CA ASN A 433 -12.28 -4.58 12.40
C ASN A 433 -13.62 -4.00 12.89
N ARG A 434 -14.37 -4.78 13.69
CA ARG A 434 -15.72 -4.46 14.20
C ARG A 434 -15.82 -3.13 14.96
N GLU A 435 -14.71 -2.54 15.40
CA GLU A 435 -14.69 -1.21 16.02
C GLU A 435 -14.91 -0.06 15.02
N ASN A 436 -14.74 -0.29 13.71
CA ASN A 436 -14.84 0.73 12.65
C ASN A 436 -15.91 0.42 11.57
N ALA A 437 -16.65 -0.69 11.68
CA ALA A 437 -17.68 -1.04 10.71
C ALA A 437 -18.91 -0.15 10.91
N VAL A 438 -19.16 0.76 9.95
CA VAL A 438 -20.47 1.40 9.81
C VAL A 438 -21.44 0.29 9.40
N THR A 439 -22.52 0.11 10.16
CA THR A 439 -23.53 -0.91 9.90
C THR A 439 -23.94 -0.90 8.42
N PRO A 440 -23.83 -2.02 7.69
CA PRO A 440 -24.26 -2.07 6.31
C PRO A 440 -25.77 -1.80 6.26
N MET A 441 -26.16 -0.82 5.43
CA MET A 441 -27.57 -0.55 5.17
C MET A 441 -28.17 -1.70 4.37
N SER A 442 -29.39 -2.05 4.73
CA SER A 442 -30.20 -3.08 4.07
C SER A 442 -30.64 -2.64 2.68
N GLU A 443 -30.90 -3.59 1.77
CA GLU A 443 -31.44 -3.32 0.42
C GLU A 443 -32.71 -2.45 0.46
N SER A 444 -33.54 -2.57 1.51
CA SER A 444 -34.73 -1.74 1.67
C SER A 444 -34.43 -0.25 1.88
N GLU A 445 -33.29 0.09 2.50
CA GLU A 445 -32.91 1.49 2.69
C GLU A 445 -32.23 2.10 1.45
N LEU A 446 -31.81 1.27 0.49
CA LEU A 446 -31.36 1.71 -0.83
C LEU A 446 -32.54 2.01 -1.76
N GLU A 447 -33.66 1.30 -1.59
CA GLU A 447 -34.90 1.53 -2.36
C GLU A 447 -35.66 2.78 -1.90
N GLU A 448 -35.62 3.12 -0.60
CA GLU A 448 -36.23 4.36 -0.08
C GLU A 448 -35.44 5.66 -0.40
N ALA A 449 -34.22 5.52 -0.93
CA ALA A 449 -33.37 6.65 -1.31
C ALA A 449 -33.43 7.03 -2.81
N VAL A 450 -34.29 6.34 -3.58
CA VAL A 450 -34.65 6.63 -4.98
C VAL A 450 -35.96 7.42 -4.99
#